data_AF-A0A2S8W4J0-F1
#
_entry.id   AF-A0A2S8W4J0-F1
#
_cell.length_a   1.000
_cell.length_b   1.000
_cell.length_c   1.000
_cell.angle_alpha   90.00
_cell.angle_beta   90.00
_cell.angle_gamma   90.00
#
_symmetry.space_group_name_H-M   'P 1'
#
loop_
_entity.id
_entity.type
_entity.pdbx_description
1 polymer ?
#
loop_
_entity_poly.entity_id
_entity_poly.type
_entity_poly.pdbx_seq_one_letter_code
_entity_poly.pdbx_strand_id
1 'polypeptide(L)'
;MIKYKYVLGIFFACLLVTLCLYPYLPTRMAVHWNVNGEPNEFMSKQVVVAFIPCFIIFSYGFLYIISHNIFKFNEREHGIIDGFIKKITLFMLFIHMLILFINFEDLISFQTGLTIGISMFLFMLSKEFKKIKGKEKDPIKLQKIRLVSRRIFQVMACGILFSLFLNLEWGFYVLLSVISCGSMLFMLYIFYSYIIESYET
;
A
#
# COMPACT_ATOMS: atom_id res chain seq x y z
N MET A 1 19.28 -15.15 3.04
CA MET A 1 20.04 -13.88 3.11
C MET A 1 19.87 -12.91 1.91
N ILE A 2 19.19 -13.26 0.80
CA ILE A 2 19.10 -12.37 -0.39
C ILE A 2 17.83 -11.49 -0.41
N LYS A 3 16.78 -11.80 0.36
CA LYS A 3 15.43 -11.24 0.19
C LYS A 3 15.26 -9.74 0.53
N TYR A 4 16.02 -9.20 1.48
CA TYR A 4 15.89 -7.80 1.94
C TYR A 4 16.74 -6.79 1.15
N LYS A 5 17.76 -7.26 0.42
CA LYS A 5 18.69 -6.38 -0.32
C LYS A 5 17.97 -5.50 -1.36
N TYR A 6 16.91 -6.00 -1.98
CA TYR A 6 16.18 -5.26 -3.02
C TYR A 6 15.40 -4.08 -2.45
N VAL A 7 14.67 -4.27 -1.36
CA VAL A 7 13.88 -3.18 -0.74
C VAL A 7 14.82 -2.14 -0.16
N LEU A 8 15.90 -2.59 0.47
CA LEU A 8 16.94 -1.72 0.99
C LEU A 8 17.64 -0.94 -0.13
N GLY A 9 17.94 -1.59 -1.25
CA GLY A 9 18.50 -0.94 -2.44
C GLY A 9 17.56 0.11 -3.04
N ILE A 10 16.26 -0.19 -3.14
CA ILE A 10 15.25 0.78 -3.58
C ILE A 10 15.16 1.95 -2.59
N PHE A 11 15.18 1.68 -1.29
CA PHE A 11 15.17 2.70 -0.25
C PHE A 11 16.37 3.66 -0.39
N PHE A 12 17.58 3.13 -0.52
CA PHE A 12 18.78 3.95 -0.75
C PHE A 12 18.75 4.70 -2.08
N ALA A 13 18.21 4.10 -3.13
CA ALA A 13 18.01 4.80 -4.40
C ALA A 13 17.02 5.97 -4.24
N CYS A 14 15.91 5.78 -3.51
CA CYS A 14 14.96 6.86 -3.20
C CYS A 14 15.62 7.97 -2.37
N LEU A 15 16.46 7.62 -1.38
CA LEU A 15 17.23 8.61 -0.63
C LEU A 15 18.20 9.39 -1.53
N LEU A 16 18.92 8.70 -2.42
CA LEU A 16 19.82 9.36 -3.37
C LEU A 16 19.07 10.34 -4.26
N VAL A 17 17.93 9.93 -4.83
CA VAL A 17 17.09 10.82 -5.65
C VAL A 17 16.59 12.01 -4.83
N THR A 18 16.19 11.77 -3.57
CA THR A 18 15.77 12.85 -2.66
C THR A 18 16.88 13.87 -2.46
N LEU A 19 18.12 13.41 -2.24
CA LEU A 19 19.29 14.29 -2.08
C LEU A 19 19.60 15.06 -3.36
N CYS A 20 19.50 14.42 -4.54
CA CYS A 20 19.69 15.09 -5.82
C CYS A 20 18.63 16.17 -6.10
N LEU A 21 17.37 15.91 -5.77
CA LEU A 21 16.26 16.85 -5.98
C LEU A 21 16.22 17.96 -4.91
N TYR A 22 16.77 17.72 -3.71
CA TYR A 22 16.69 18.62 -2.57
C TYR A 22 17.01 20.10 -2.85
N PRO A 23 18.05 20.45 -3.62
CA PRO A 23 18.37 21.85 -3.93
C PRO A 23 17.29 22.54 -4.77
N TYR A 24 16.59 21.78 -5.61
CA TYR A 24 15.61 22.29 -6.56
C TYR A 24 14.18 22.32 -6.02
N LEU A 25 13.92 21.61 -4.93
CA LEU A 25 12.60 21.59 -4.30
C LEU A 25 12.26 22.93 -3.62
N PRO A 26 10.99 23.38 -3.71
CA PRO A 26 10.53 24.63 -3.11
C PRO A 26 10.64 24.59 -1.57
N THR A 27 10.73 25.76 -0.95
CA THR A 27 10.84 25.88 0.53
C THR A 27 9.59 25.36 1.25
N ARG A 28 8.42 25.55 0.64
CA ARG A 28 7.15 24.94 1.05
C ARG A 28 6.69 23.97 -0.02
N MET A 29 6.35 22.76 0.40
CA MET A 29 5.91 21.68 -0.47
C MET A 29 4.47 21.33 -0.15
N ALA A 30 3.66 21.12 -1.18
CA ALA A 30 2.33 20.57 -1.08
C ALA A 30 2.38 19.15 -0.52
N VAL A 31 1.52 18.87 0.46
CA VAL A 31 1.39 17.55 1.10
C VAL A 31 -0.03 17.00 1.04
N HIS A 32 -1.01 17.84 0.67
CA HIS A 32 -2.40 17.45 0.48
C HIS A 32 -3.00 18.23 -0.69
N TRP A 33 -3.92 17.58 -1.40
CA TRP A 33 -4.65 18.12 -2.54
C TRP A 33 -6.16 17.94 -2.32
N ASN A 34 -6.97 18.92 -2.69
CA ASN A 34 -8.41 18.86 -2.59
C ASN A 34 -9.05 17.96 -3.68
N VAL A 35 -10.38 17.84 -3.69
CA VAL A 35 -11.13 17.03 -4.67
C VAL A 35 -10.97 17.53 -6.12
N ASN A 36 -10.62 18.81 -6.29
CA ASN A 36 -10.34 19.41 -7.59
C ASN A 36 -8.90 19.18 -8.06
N GLY A 37 -8.07 18.51 -7.25
CA GLY A 37 -6.66 18.27 -7.54
C GLY A 37 -5.77 19.47 -7.26
N GLU A 38 -6.24 20.48 -6.51
CA GLU A 38 -5.45 21.65 -6.16
C GLU A 38 -4.74 21.47 -4.81
N PRO A 39 -3.46 21.86 -4.68
CA PRO A 39 -2.76 21.86 -3.41
C PRO A 39 -3.47 22.75 -2.38
N ASN A 40 -3.78 22.22 -1.20
CA ASN A 40 -4.44 22.99 -0.13
C ASN A 40 -3.75 22.91 1.23
N GLU A 41 -2.83 21.97 1.44
CA GLU A 41 -1.96 21.94 2.63
C GLU A 41 -0.49 21.84 2.25
N PHE A 42 0.35 22.50 3.06
CA PHE A 42 1.76 22.66 2.78
C PHE A 42 2.60 22.46 4.04
N MET A 43 3.79 21.90 3.87
CA MET A 43 4.80 21.77 4.93
C MET A 43 6.15 22.29 4.46
N SER A 44 7.08 22.51 5.40
CA SER A 44 8.45 22.87 5.04
C SER A 44 9.15 21.71 4.34
N LYS A 45 10.02 22.03 3.38
CA LYS A 45 10.80 21.03 2.65
C LYS A 45 11.53 20.05 3.55
N GLN A 46 12.11 20.55 4.65
CA GLN A 46 12.85 19.73 5.61
C GLN A 46 11.95 18.66 6.24
N VAL A 47 10.72 19.04 6.60
CA VAL A 47 9.75 18.11 7.19
C VAL A 47 9.36 17.06 6.16
N VAL A 48 8.98 17.44 4.94
CA VAL A 48 8.55 16.48 3.91
C VAL A 48 9.65 15.48 3.56
N VAL A 49 10.87 15.99 3.33
CA VAL A 49 12.02 15.18 2.92
C VAL A 49 12.47 14.21 4.02
N ALA A 50 12.40 14.60 5.29
CA ALA A 50 12.85 13.76 6.40
C ALA A 50 11.75 12.85 6.96
N PHE A 51 10.52 13.34 7.07
CA PHE A 51 9.44 12.66 7.78
C PHE A 51 9.09 11.32 7.14
N ILE A 52 8.85 11.28 5.82
CA ILE A 52 8.41 10.04 5.16
C ILE A 52 9.49 8.95 5.22
N PRO A 53 10.78 9.21 4.91
CA PRO A 53 11.83 8.20 5.08
C PRO A 53 11.98 7.72 6.53
N CYS A 54 11.93 8.63 7.51
CA CYS A 54 11.99 8.26 8.93
C CYS A 54 10.78 7.40 9.33
N PHE A 55 9.58 7.76 8.89
CA PHE A 55 8.36 7.00 9.14
C PHE A 55 8.44 5.61 8.51
N ILE A 56 8.97 5.48 7.29
CA ILE A 56 9.18 4.19 6.62
C ILE A 56 10.12 3.30 7.45
N ILE A 57 11.26 3.82 7.91
CA ILE A 57 12.21 3.07 8.75
C ILE A 57 11.53 2.64 10.05
N PHE A 58 10.84 3.57 10.71
CA PHE A 58 10.13 3.31 11.96
C PHE A 58 9.06 2.23 11.78
N SER A 59 8.14 2.38 10.83
CA SER A 59 7.07 1.42 10.57
C SER A 59 7.60 0.05 10.17
N TYR A 60 8.63 -0.01 9.32
CA TYR A 60 9.26 -1.27 8.95
C TYR A 60 9.87 -1.98 10.16
N GLY A 61 10.69 -1.26 10.95
CA GLY A 61 11.32 -1.80 12.15
C GLY A 61 10.30 -2.25 13.21
N PHE A 62 9.27 -1.43 13.43
CA PHE A 62 8.19 -1.73 14.37
C PHE A 62 7.44 -3.01 13.98
N LEU A 63 6.98 -3.12 12.73
CA LEU A 63 6.27 -4.31 12.25
C LEU A 63 7.18 -5.55 12.23
N TYR A 64 8.45 -5.38 11.88
CA TYR A 64 9.42 -6.47 11.91
C TYR A 64 9.61 -7.02 13.33
N ILE A 65 9.82 -6.14 14.33
CA ILE A 65 9.97 -6.52 15.74
C ILE A 65 8.71 -7.23 16.24
N ILE A 66 7.53 -6.68 15.97
CA ILE A 66 6.26 -7.31 16.36
C ILE A 66 6.16 -8.71 15.76
N SER A 67 6.43 -8.85 14.46
CA SER A 67 6.30 -10.12 13.76
C SER A 67 7.31 -11.16 14.24
N HIS A 68 8.57 -10.79 14.50
CA HIS A 68 9.64 -11.75 14.79
C HIS A 68 9.86 -12.00 16.28
N ASN A 69 9.58 -11.02 17.14
CA ASN A 69 9.94 -11.09 18.56
C ASN A 69 8.72 -11.22 19.49
N ILE A 70 7.54 -10.74 19.10
CA ILE A 70 6.35 -10.75 19.96
C ILE A 70 5.44 -11.92 19.61
N PHE A 71 5.10 -12.08 18.34
CA PHE A 71 4.24 -13.17 17.90
C PHE A 71 5.05 -14.43 17.56
N LYS A 72 4.56 -15.59 18.00
CA LYS A 72 5.15 -16.91 17.72
C LYS A 72 4.63 -17.45 16.39
N PHE A 73 4.98 -16.78 15.30
CA PHE A 73 4.62 -17.25 13.96
C PHE A 73 5.49 -18.43 13.53
N ASN A 74 4.94 -19.30 12.69
CA ASN A 74 5.74 -20.30 12.00
C ASN A 74 6.46 -19.68 10.77
N GLU A 75 7.42 -20.39 10.17
CA GLU A 75 8.19 -19.89 9.01
C GLU A 75 7.29 -19.44 7.85
N ARG A 76 6.15 -20.11 7.69
CA ARG A 76 5.19 -19.80 6.63
C ARG A 76 4.48 -18.49 6.88
N GLU A 77 4.02 -18.26 8.10
CA GLU A 77 3.38 -17.02 8.55
C GLU A 77 4.34 -15.83 8.48
N HIS A 78 5.59 -16.01 8.92
CA HIS A 78 6.64 -15.00 8.72
C HIS A 78 6.79 -14.63 7.25
N GLY A 79 6.80 -15.62 6.34
CA GLY A 79 6.87 -15.36 4.91
C GLY A 79 5.73 -14.50 4.35
N ILE A 80 4.51 -14.65 4.88
CA ILE A 80 3.34 -13.84 4.50
C ILE A 80 3.49 -12.41 5.03
N ILE A 81 3.84 -12.29 6.31
CA ILE A 81 3.96 -10.99 6.98
C ILE A 81 5.10 -10.18 6.37
N ASP A 82 6.24 -10.80 6.11
CA ASP A 82 7.35 -10.16 5.40
C ASP A 82 6.95 -9.69 4.00
N GLY A 83 6.17 -10.50 3.27
CA GLY A 83 5.62 -10.14 1.97
C GLY A 83 4.70 -8.91 2.06
N PHE A 84 3.86 -8.86 3.08
CA PHE A 84 2.97 -7.74 3.37
C PHE A 84 3.73 -6.46 3.74
N ILE A 85 4.64 -6.54 4.72
CA ILE A 85 5.49 -5.40 5.15
C ILE A 85 6.23 -4.83 3.95
N LYS A 86 6.85 -5.69 3.12
CA LYS A 86 7.56 -5.27 1.91
C LYS A 86 6.69 -4.45 0.95
N LYS A 87 5.44 -4.85 0.74
CA LYS A 87 4.52 -4.16 -0.18
C LYS A 87 4.09 -2.81 0.37
N ILE A 88 3.83 -2.72 1.68
CA ILE A 88 3.55 -1.44 2.34
C ILE A 88 4.76 -0.51 2.21
N THR A 89 5.96 -1.00 2.52
CA THR A 89 7.19 -0.20 2.39
C THR A 89 7.38 0.31 0.98
N LEU A 90 7.15 -0.53 -0.04
CA LEU A 90 7.25 -0.11 -1.44
C LEU A 90 6.20 0.96 -1.80
N PHE A 91 4.96 0.82 -1.31
CA PHE A 91 3.91 1.82 -1.53
C PHE A 91 4.26 3.15 -0.85
N MET A 92 4.77 3.12 0.38
CA MET A 92 5.21 4.34 1.07
C MET A 92 6.39 5.03 0.36
N LEU A 93 7.33 4.25 -0.17
CA LEU A 93 8.41 4.77 -1.01
C LEU A 93 7.88 5.40 -2.30
N PHE A 94 6.89 4.76 -2.93
CA PHE A 94 6.20 5.34 -4.08
C PHE A 94 5.55 6.68 -3.74
N ILE A 95 4.83 6.78 -2.61
CA ILE A 95 4.21 8.04 -2.16
C ILE A 95 5.27 9.12 -1.92
N HIS A 96 6.39 8.78 -1.28
CA HIS A 96 7.52 9.70 -1.09
C HIS A 96 7.97 10.29 -2.44
N MET A 97 8.28 9.41 -3.39
CA MET A 97 8.75 9.83 -4.72
C MET A 97 7.69 10.64 -5.47
N LEU A 98 6.42 10.25 -5.38
CA LEU A 98 5.31 10.97 -6.00
C LEU A 98 5.23 12.42 -5.50
N ILE A 99 5.30 12.62 -4.19
CA ILE A 99 5.29 13.96 -3.58
C ILE A 99 6.50 14.78 -4.03
N LEU A 100 7.69 14.19 -4.10
CA LEU A 100 8.89 14.89 -4.56
C LEU A 100 8.75 15.35 -6.02
N PHE A 101 8.31 14.46 -6.92
CA PHE A 101 8.21 14.78 -8.35
C PHE A 101 7.13 15.81 -8.66
N ILE A 102 5.98 15.73 -7.99
CA ILE A 102 4.92 16.73 -8.19
C ILE A 102 5.36 18.11 -7.72
N ASN A 103 6.05 18.19 -6.59
CA ASN A 103 6.58 19.46 -6.09
C ASN A 103 7.83 19.95 -6.87
N PHE A 104 8.43 19.12 -7.72
CA PHE A 104 9.57 19.49 -8.55
C PHE A 104 9.12 20.03 -9.92
N GLU A 105 8.28 19.30 -10.65
CA GLU A 105 7.93 19.64 -12.05
C GLU A 105 6.44 19.51 -12.41
N ASP A 106 5.53 19.30 -11.45
CA ASP A 106 4.06 19.21 -11.66
C ASP A 106 3.61 18.44 -12.93
N LEU A 107 4.35 17.36 -13.27
CA LEU A 107 4.18 16.62 -14.52
C LEU A 107 2.89 15.80 -14.56
N ILE A 108 2.41 15.37 -13.40
CA ILE A 108 1.21 14.56 -13.24
C ILE A 108 0.40 15.07 -12.06
N SER A 109 -0.93 15.04 -12.17
CA SER A 109 -1.77 15.36 -11.01
C SER A 109 -1.52 14.37 -9.87
N PHE A 110 -1.54 14.86 -8.63
CA PHE A 110 -1.42 14.01 -7.45
C PHE A 110 -2.47 12.91 -7.42
N GLN A 111 -3.71 13.24 -7.77
CA GLN A 111 -4.80 12.28 -7.81
C GLN A 111 -4.56 11.15 -8.81
N THR A 112 -4.05 11.47 -10.02
CA THR A 112 -3.70 10.44 -11.02
C THR A 112 -2.60 9.52 -10.50
N GLY A 113 -1.52 10.08 -9.97
CA GLY A 113 -0.42 9.29 -9.42
C GLY A 113 -0.85 8.42 -8.25
N LEU A 114 -1.61 8.98 -7.31
CA LEU A 114 -2.13 8.25 -6.14
C LEU A 114 -3.09 7.13 -6.56
N THR A 115 -3.98 7.37 -7.51
CA THR A 115 -4.93 6.36 -8.03
C THR A 115 -4.18 5.18 -8.64
N ILE A 116 -3.18 5.44 -9.48
CA ILE A 116 -2.31 4.40 -10.05
C ILE A 116 -1.60 3.64 -8.93
N GLY A 117 -1.03 4.36 -7.96
CA GLY A 117 -0.33 3.79 -6.81
C GLY A 117 -1.21 2.85 -5.98
N ILE A 118 -2.42 3.28 -5.62
CA ILE A 118 -3.38 2.49 -4.84
C ILE A 118 -3.82 1.25 -5.63
N SER A 119 -4.17 1.39 -6.92
CA SER A 119 -4.51 0.26 -7.78
C SER A 119 -3.37 -0.77 -7.83
N MET A 120 -2.15 -0.32 -8.05
CA MET A 120 -0.97 -1.19 -8.09
C MET A 120 -0.74 -1.87 -6.73
N PHE A 121 -0.86 -1.12 -5.64
CA PHE A 121 -0.72 -1.64 -4.28
C PHE A 121 -1.75 -2.72 -3.95
N LEU A 122 -3.04 -2.48 -4.22
CA LEU A 122 -4.10 -3.48 -4.00
C LEU A 122 -3.91 -4.71 -4.88
N PHE A 123 -3.52 -4.54 -6.14
CA PHE A 123 -3.19 -5.65 -7.02
C PHE A 123 -1.99 -6.46 -6.50
N MET A 124 -0.96 -5.80 -5.99
CA MET A 124 0.19 -6.44 -5.35
C MET A 124 -0.24 -7.20 -4.09
N LEU A 125 -1.06 -6.61 -3.22
CA LEU A 125 -1.61 -7.27 -2.04
C LEU A 125 -2.43 -8.52 -2.41
N SER A 126 -3.21 -8.45 -3.49
CA SER A 126 -4.01 -9.60 -3.96
C SER A 126 -3.17 -10.88 -4.16
N LYS A 127 -1.88 -10.71 -4.51
CA LYS A 127 -0.95 -11.82 -4.75
C LYS A 127 -0.53 -12.53 -3.45
N GLU A 128 -0.59 -11.88 -2.28
CA GLU A 128 -0.32 -12.54 -0.99
C GLU A 128 -1.36 -13.60 -0.65
N PHE A 129 -2.60 -13.42 -1.12
CA PHE A 129 -3.65 -14.41 -0.93
C PHE A 129 -3.53 -15.62 -1.86
N LYS A 130 -2.54 -15.67 -2.77
CA LYS A 130 -2.31 -16.84 -3.61
C LYS A 130 -1.87 -18.02 -2.73
N LYS A 131 -2.41 -19.22 -3.01
CA LYS A 131 -2.05 -20.44 -2.28
C LYS A 131 -0.53 -20.60 -2.20
N ILE A 132 -0.02 -20.63 -0.97
CA ILE A 132 1.38 -20.93 -0.70
C ILE A 132 1.58 -22.42 -0.96
N LYS A 133 2.51 -22.75 -1.86
CA LYS A 133 2.94 -24.14 -2.08
C LYS A 133 3.65 -24.62 -0.80
N GLY A 134 2.93 -25.37 0.03
CA GLY A 134 3.46 -26.03 1.23
C GLY A 134 3.06 -27.50 1.25
N LYS A 135 3.73 -28.30 2.08
CA LYS A 135 3.42 -29.73 2.29
C LYS A 135 2.08 -29.92 3.02
N GLU A 136 1.69 -28.97 3.87
CA GLU A 136 0.41 -28.98 4.60
C GLU A 136 -0.73 -28.36 3.79
N LYS A 137 -1.87 -29.04 3.75
CA LYS A 137 -3.10 -28.53 3.13
C LYS A 137 -3.77 -27.56 4.10
N ASP A 138 -3.96 -26.32 3.66
CA ASP A 138 -4.80 -25.35 4.39
C ASP A 138 -6.21 -25.91 4.63
N PRO A 139 -6.83 -25.59 5.78
CA PRO A 139 -8.26 -25.85 5.99
C PRO A 139 -9.09 -25.27 4.83
N ILE A 140 -10.16 -25.97 4.44
CA ILE A 140 -11.01 -25.56 3.31
C ILE A 140 -11.52 -24.11 3.50
N LYS A 141 -11.88 -23.73 4.74
CA LYS A 141 -12.32 -22.37 5.10
C LYS A 141 -11.26 -21.32 4.76
N LEU A 142 -10.00 -21.55 5.14
CA LEU A 142 -8.89 -20.64 4.85
C LEU A 142 -8.60 -20.53 3.33
N GLN A 143 -8.80 -21.62 2.58
CA GLN A 143 -8.67 -21.60 1.12
C GLN A 143 -9.75 -20.74 0.48
N LYS A 144 -11.00 -20.83 0.95
CA LYS A 144 -12.12 -19.98 0.48
C LYS A 144 -11.84 -18.50 0.78
N ILE A 145 -11.44 -18.18 2.02
CA ILE A 145 -11.04 -16.82 2.42
C ILE A 145 -9.98 -16.27 1.48
N ARG A 146 -8.86 -16.97 1.30
CA ARG A 146 -7.79 -16.55 0.40
C ARG A 146 -8.28 -16.31 -1.03
N LEU A 147 -9.11 -17.20 -1.58
CA LEU A 147 -9.63 -17.06 -2.94
C LEU A 147 -10.52 -15.81 -3.08
N VAL A 148 -11.45 -15.61 -2.15
CA VAL A 148 -12.39 -14.48 -2.18
C VAL A 148 -11.65 -13.17 -1.92
N SER A 149 -10.81 -13.10 -0.90
CA SER A 149 -9.95 -11.94 -0.62
C SER A 149 -9.11 -11.58 -1.84
N ARG A 150 -8.47 -12.54 -2.50
CA ARG A 150 -7.74 -12.28 -3.74
C ARG A 150 -8.59 -11.59 -4.79
N ARG A 151 -9.80 -12.10 -5.05
CA ARG A 151 -10.71 -11.55 -6.06
C ARG A 151 -11.19 -10.15 -5.68
N ILE A 152 -11.56 -9.92 -4.42
CA ILE A 152 -11.97 -8.60 -3.93
C ILE A 152 -10.88 -7.57 -4.22
N PHE A 153 -9.63 -7.84 -3.81
CA PHE A 153 -8.54 -6.90 -4.04
C PHE A 153 -8.21 -6.67 -5.52
N GLN A 154 -8.36 -7.70 -6.37
CA GLN A 154 -8.20 -7.54 -7.83
C GLN A 154 -9.31 -6.68 -8.45
N VAL A 155 -10.56 -6.91 -8.05
CA VAL A 155 -11.71 -6.12 -8.49
C VAL A 155 -11.57 -4.67 -8.03
N MET A 156 -11.18 -4.44 -6.77
CA MET A 156 -10.90 -3.10 -6.26
C MET A 156 -9.80 -2.42 -7.07
N ALA A 157 -8.68 -3.11 -7.32
CA ALA A 157 -7.58 -2.54 -8.11
C ALA A 157 -8.02 -2.11 -9.51
N CYS A 158 -8.79 -2.96 -10.21
CA CYS A 158 -9.33 -2.65 -11.53
C CYS A 158 -10.38 -1.53 -11.48
N GLY A 159 -11.28 -1.56 -10.49
CA GLY A 159 -12.33 -0.55 -10.31
C GLY A 159 -11.76 0.84 -10.00
N ILE A 160 -10.70 0.90 -9.19
CA ILE A 160 -9.97 2.14 -8.94
C ILE A 160 -9.24 2.60 -10.20
N LEU A 161 -8.61 1.69 -10.95
CA LEU A 161 -7.91 2.07 -12.18
C LEU A 161 -8.89 2.63 -13.22
N PHE A 162 -10.11 2.10 -13.27
CA PHE A 162 -11.19 2.59 -14.11
C PHE A 162 -11.58 4.03 -13.78
N SER A 163 -11.37 4.48 -12.53
CA SER A 163 -11.70 5.85 -12.13
C SER A 163 -10.86 6.91 -12.88
N LEU A 164 -9.72 6.53 -13.45
CA LEU A 164 -8.87 7.39 -14.28
C LEU A 164 -9.52 7.84 -15.60
N PHE A 165 -10.54 7.11 -16.08
CA PHE A 165 -11.29 7.48 -17.29
C PHE A 165 -12.42 8.47 -17.00
N LEU A 166 -12.65 8.81 -15.73
CA LEU A 166 -13.67 9.75 -15.30
C LEU A 166 -13.04 11.13 -15.05
N ASN A 167 -13.87 12.16 -14.99
CA ASN A 167 -13.45 13.49 -14.53
C ASN A 167 -12.97 13.41 -13.07
N LEU A 168 -12.09 14.33 -12.64
CA LEU A 168 -11.43 14.33 -11.33
C LEU A 168 -12.39 14.08 -10.14
N GLU A 169 -13.51 14.81 -10.05
CA GLU A 169 -14.47 14.66 -8.95
C GLU A 169 -15.11 13.26 -8.91
N TRP A 170 -15.62 12.78 -10.06
CA TRP A 170 -16.22 11.45 -10.17
C TRP A 170 -15.21 10.35 -9.95
N GLY A 171 -13.98 10.53 -10.44
CA GLY A 171 -12.86 9.64 -10.21
C GLY A 171 -12.54 9.51 -8.72
N PHE A 172 -12.59 10.61 -7.97
CA PHE A 172 -12.41 10.64 -6.52
C PHE A 172 -13.55 9.89 -5.79
N TYR A 173 -14.81 10.13 -6.13
CA TYR A 173 -15.94 9.43 -5.51
C TYR A 173 -15.92 7.93 -5.80
N VAL A 174 -15.57 7.52 -7.02
CA VAL A 174 -15.41 6.11 -7.38
C VAL A 174 -14.27 5.47 -6.60
N LEU A 175 -13.10 6.13 -6.51
CA LEU A 175 -11.97 5.69 -5.68
C LEU A 175 -12.42 5.44 -4.24
N LEU A 176 -13.05 6.42 -3.60
CA LEU A 176 -13.49 6.34 -2.21
C LEU A 176 -14.54 5.25 -2.00
N SER A 177 -15.52 5.14 -2.91
CA SER A 177 -16.57 4.13 -2.85
C SER A 177 -16.01 2.72 -3.00
N VAL A 178 -15.12 2.49 -3.99
CA VAL A 178 -14.51 1.18 -4.22
C VAL A 178 -13.64 0.75 -3.03
N ILE A 179 -12.85 1.66 -2.45
CA ILE A 179 -12.05 1.36 -1.26
C ILE A 179 -12.94 1.02 -0.07
N SER A 180 -13.96 1.84 0.20
CA SER A 180 -14.83 1.68 1.37
C SER A 180 -15.70 0.43 1.26
N CYS A 181 -16.40 0.24 0.15
CA CYS A 181 -17.24 -0.93 -0.07
C CYS A 181 -16.39 -2.21 -0.17
N GLY A 182 -15.26 -2.17 -0.87
CA GLY A 182 -14.37 -3.32 -1.01
C GLY A 182 -13.75 -3.78 0.32
N SER A 183 -13.32 -2.84 1.16
CA SER A 183 -12.81 -3.16 2.50
C SER A 183 -13.90 -3.70 3.43
N MET A 184 -15.11 -3.12 3.39
CA MET A 184 -16.26 -3.62 4.14
C MET A 184 -16.62 -5.05 3.73
N LEU A 185 -16.70 -5.32 2.43
CA LEU A 185 -16.97 -6.67 1.90
C LEU A 185 -15.89 -7.67 2.33
N PHE A 186 -14.62 -7.28 2.29
CA PHE A 186 -13.52 -8.13 2.75
C PHE A 186 -13.64 -8.48 4.24
N MET A 187 -13.92 -7.49 5.09
CA MET A 187 -14.08 -7.69 6.54
C MET A 187 -15.30 -8.53 6.87
N LEU A 188 -16.46 -8.24 6.25
CA LEU A 188 -17.68 -9.02 6.43
C LEU A 188 -17.50 -10.47 6.01
N TYR A 189 -16.79 -10.72 4.91
CA TYR A 189 -16.53 -12.07 4.44
C TYR A 189 -15.64 -12.85 5.43
N ILE A 190 -14.57 -12.22 5.93
CA ILE A 190 -13.71 -12.84 6.95
C ILE A 190 -14.54 -13.18 8.20
N PHE A 191 -15.33 -12.22 8.68
CA PHE A 191 -16.18 -12.41 9.85
C PHE A 191 -17.18 -13.56 9.64
N TYR A 192 -17.88 -13.59 8.50
CA TYR A 192 -18.82 -14.65 8.14
C TYR A 192 -18.15 -16.03 8.13
N SER A 193 -17.01 -16.16 7.43
CA SER A 193 -16.30 -17.43 7.31
C SER A 193 -15.65 -17.90 8.61
N TYR A 194 -15.28 -16.99 9.51
CA TYR A 194 -14.59 -17.34 10.76
C TYR A 194 -15.53 -17.56 11.93
N ILE A 195 -16.67 -16.85 11.97
CA ILE A 195 -17.63 -16.94 13.07
C ILE A 195 -18.77 -17.87 12.67
N ILE A 196 -19.54 -17.54 11.63
CA ILE A 196 -20.80 -18.24 11.34
C ILE A 196 -20.54 -19.65 10.80
N GLU A 197 -19.66 -19.79 9.80
CA GLU A 197 -19.29 -21.12 9.26
C GLU A 197 -18.53 -21.97 10.30
N SER A 198 -18.06 -21.39 11.42
CA SER A 198 -17.45 -22.15 12.53
C SER A 198 -18.45 -22.73 13.53
N TYR A 199 -19.63 -22.12 13.66
CA TYR A 199 -20.69 -22.63 14.54
C TYR A 199 -21.54 -23.74 13.88
N GLU A 200 -21.56 -23.79 12.55
CA GLU A 200 -22.35 -24.78 11.78
C GLU A 200 -21.59 -26.11 11.51
N THR A 201 -20.35 -26.25 11.98
CA THR A 201 -19.52 -27.48 11.86
C THR A 201 -18.99 -27.92 13.20
#